data_AF-A0A5E4X467-F1
#
_entry.id   AF-A0A5E4X467-F1
#
_cell.length_a   1.000
_cell.length_b   1.000
_cell.length_c   1.000
_cell.angle_alpha   90.00
_cell.angle_beta   90.00
_cell.angle_gamma   90.00
#
_symmetry.space_group_name_H-M   'P 1'
#
loop_
_entity.id
_entity.type
_entity.pdbx_description
1 polymer ?
#
loop_
_entity_poly.entity_id
_entity_poly.type
_entity_poly.pdbx_seq_one_letter_code
_entity_poly.pdbx_strand_id
1 'polypeptide(L)'
;MAKHPSLESIVNNGFDFFRKSLAEFDAEPKFSVIHFFAAVELFLKARLMAEHWSLVVSKDPNWDSFERGDFKSVTLDECLDRLAKVARSPVSADDTRRFKQLAKHRNKIVHFHHELDGAKAAQARQAVAAELCSAWRSLFVLLTQSWAAVFKPHLAALKELDQQMRKYREYLQAIYDGQRDALQQKAQQGQRIQACPSCGFDADHVDEIVPGLNEHSCSVCNYQTTSLETTCPACGRAVSIDDCGFASCPHCDHAIEPTELASHIWDRQASDKDNWESGYPAHCADCDGYQTVVPFAGTVLCASCFKTFDETEIQQCGWCSDMNAGDMEDSFWAGCVACEGSAGHHRDKDD
;
A
#
# COMPACT_ATOMS: atom_id res chain seq x y z
N MET A 1 24.49 25.13 15.69
CA MET A 1 24.13 23.74 16.00
C MET A 1 23.90 23.02 14.69
N ALA A 2 24.64 21.95 14.40
CA ALA A 2 24.37 21.15 13.22
C ALA A 2 22.94 20.60 13.34
N LYS A 3 22.09 20.86 12.35
CA LYS A 3 20.75 20.25 12.30
C LYS A 3 20.99 18.79 11.88
N HIS A 4 20.94 17.87 12.84
CA HIS A 4 20.90 16.45 12.52
C HIS A 4 19.63 16.13 11.69
N PRO A 5 19.63 15.05 10.90
CA PRO A 5 18.43 14.61 10.20
C PRO A 5 17.29 14.44 11.21
N SER A 6 16.19 15.16 10.99
CA SER A 6 14.98 15.05 11.81
C SER A 6 13.81 14.58 10.95
N LEU A 7 12.75 14.08 11.58
CA LEU A 7 11.51 13.76 10.85
C LEU A 7 11.07 14.93 9.97
N GLU A 8 10.98 16.13 10.56
CA GLU A 8 10.60 17.36 9.87
C GLU A 8 11.55 17.67 8.68
N SER A 9 12.85 17.45 8.81
CA SER A 9 13.78 17.73 7.72
C SER A 9 13.64 16.72 6.58
N ILE A 10 13.42 15.43 6.88
CA ILE A 10 13.19 14.40 5.86
C ILE A 10 11.88 14.68 5.11
N VAL A 11 10.81 15.04 5.83
CA VAL A 11 9.51 15.36 5.24
C VAL A 11 9.61 16.58 4.33
N ASN A 12 10.25 17.66 4.78
CA ASN A 12 10.45 18.86 3.97
C ASN A 12 11.29 18.58 2.72
N ASN A 13 12.36 17.78 2.83
CA ASN A 13 13.12 17.34 1.67
C ASN A 13 12.25 16.53 0.69
N GLY A 14 11.38 15.65 1.20
CA GLY A 14 10.41 14.91 0.38
C GLY A 14 9.50 15.84 -0.42
N PHE A 15 8.98 16.88 0.21
CA PHE A 15 8.20 17.92 -0.48
C PHE A 15 9.02 18.66 -1.54
N ASP A 16 10.27 19.02 -1.25
CA ASP A 16 11.12 19.76 -2.19
C ASP A 16 11.44 18.94 -3.44
N PHE A 17 11.81 17.67 -3.27
CA PHE A 17 11.99 16.75 -4.40
C PHE A 17 10.70 16.56 -5.21
N PHE A 18 9.54 16.46 -4.55
CA PHE A 18 8.27 16.33 -5.24
C PHE A 18 7.95 17.57 -6.08
N ARG A 19 8.06 18.77 -5.50
CA ARG A 19 7.82 20.03 -6.21
C ARG A 19 8.79 20.19 -7.38
N LYS A 20 10.05 19.79 -7.19
CA LYS A 20 11.04 19.80 -8.26
C LYS A 20 10.66 18.86 -9.40
N SER A 21 10.19 17.65 -9.08
CA SER A 21 9.66 16.71 -10.05
C SER A 21 8.54 17.31 -10.91
N LEU A 22 7.57 17.97 -10.26
CA LEU A 22 6.46 18.61 -10.96
C LEU A 22 6.94 19.72 -11.92
N ALA A 23 7.89 20.54 -11.47
CA ALA A 23 8.41 21.67 -12.25
C ALA A 23 9.23 21.24 -13.48
N GLU A 24 9.88 20.08 -13.41
CA GLU A 24 10.76 19.58 -14.48
C GLU A 24 10.04 18.70 -15.50
N PHE A 25 8.80 18.28 -15.26
CA PHE A 25 8.13 17.26 -16.08
C PHE A 25 8.09 17.59 -17.58
N ASP A 26 7.78 18.83 -17.96
CA ASP A 26 7.70 19.26 -19.36
C ASP A 26 9.06 19.40 -20.05
N ALA A 27 10.02 19.99 -19.32
CA ALA A 27 11.31 20.37 -19.87
C ALA A 27 12.32 19.21 -19.81
N GLU A 28 12.32 18.47 -18.71
CA GLU A 28 13.30 17.45 -18.38
C GLU A 28 12.63 16.23 -17.69
N PRO A 29 11.77 15.47 -18.41
CA PRO A 29 11.00 14.36 -17.83
C PRO A 29 11.87 13.29 -17.15
N LYS A 30 13.13 13.15 -17.57
CA LYS A 30 14.13 12.31 -16.90
C LYS A 30 14.35 12.73 -15.44
N PHE A 31 14.59 14.02 -15.19
CA PHE A 31 14.84 14.50 -13.83
C PHE A 31 13.56 14.51 -13.00
N SER A 32 12.41 14.72 -13.65
CA SER A 32 11.11 14.55 -13.01
C SER A 32 10.94 13.17 -12.36
N VAL A 33 11.19 12.08 -13.10
CA VAL A 33 11.11 10.72 -12.54
C VAL A 33 12.12 10.49 -11.42
N ILE A 34 13.36 11.00 -11.56
CA ILE A 34 14.40 10.84 -10.53
C ILE A 34 13.99 11.53 -9.24
N HIS A 35 13.55 12.79 -9.31
CA HIS A 35 13.14 13.56 -8.14
C HIS A 35 11.84 13.03 -7.53
N PHE A 36 10.89 12.55 -8.33
CA PHE A 36 9.69 11.93 -7.81
C PHE A 36 10.01 10.68 -7.00
N PHE A 37 10.87 9.80 -7.53
CA PHE A 37 11.28 8.61 -6.80
C PHE A 37 12.03 8.95 -5.50
N ALA A 38 12.90 9.97 -5.52
CA ALA A 38 13.55 10.46 -4.32
C ALA A 38 12.54 10.95 -3.26
N ALA A 39 11.49 11.66 -3.68
CA ALA A 39 10.40 12.07 -2.80
C ALA A 39 9.70 10.86 -2.17
N VAL A 40 9.32 9.86 -2.97
CA VAL A 40 8.70 8.61 -2.48
C VAL A 40 9.59 7.95 -1.44
N GLU A 41 10.89 7.75 -1.72
CA GLU A 41 11.82 7.16 -0.75
C GLU A 41 11.90 7.95 0.56
N LEU A 42 11.90 9.29 0.49
CA LEU A 42 11.97 10.13 1.67
C LEU A 42 10.69 10.05 2.51
N PHE A 43 9.51 9.98 1.90
CA PHE A 43 8.26 9.80 2.64
C PHE A 43 8.18 8.43 3.33
N LEU A 44 8.60 7.35 2.67
CA LEU A 44 8.69 6.02 3.27
C LEU A 44 9.68 6.02 4.46
N LYS A 45 10.85 6.65 4.29
CA LYS A 45 11.85 6.78 5.36
C LYS A 45 11.37 7.68 6.48
N ALA A 46 10.61 8.74 6.20
CA ALA A 46 10.00 9.59 7.22
C ALA A 46 9.04 8.79 8.10
N ARG A 47 8.26 7.86 7.52
CA ARG A 47 7.42 6.96 8.31
C ARG A 47 8.26 6.10 9.26
N LEU A 48 9.39 5.54 8.83
CA LEU A 48 10.30 4.81 9.73
C LEU A 48 10.97 5.70 10.78
N MET A 49 11.36 6.91 10.39
CA MET A 49 11.98 7.91 11.26
C MET A 49 11.06 8.29 12.43
N ALA A 50 9.74 8.31 12.19
CA ALA A 50 8.75 8.59 13.22
C ALA A 50 8.72 7.51 14.33
N GLU A 51 9.14 6.27 14.02
CA GLU A 51 9.31 5.22 15.03
C GLU A 51 10.65 5.36 15.75
N HIS A 52 11.76 5.32 15.00
CA HIS A 52 13.10 5.47 15.55
C HIS A 52 14.14 5.75 14.46
N TRP A 53 15.12 6.61 14.74
CA TRP A 53 16.16 7.00 13.78
C TRP A 53 16.99 5.81 13.25
N SER A 54 17.23 4.79 14.07
CA SER A 54 18.03 3.63 13.64
C SER A 54 17.37 2.87 12.48
N LEU A 55 16.05 2.97 12.32
CA LEU A 55 15.32 2.30 11.25
C LEU A 55 15.56 2.91 9.87
N VAL A 56 16.11 4.12 9.77
CA VAL A 56 16.53 4.69 8.48
C VAL A 56 17.98 4.37 8.13
N VAL A 57 18.76 3.77 9.05
CA VAL A 57 20.16 3.39 8.85
C VAL A 57 20.27 1.91 8.46
N SER A 58 21.03 1.62 7.40
CA SER A 58 21.30 0.24 6.95
C SER A 58 22.48 -0.35 7.74
N LYS A 59 22.33 -1.61 8.16
CA LYS A 59 23.30 -2.47 8.88
C LYS A 59 23.76 -1.99 10.27
N ASP A 60 24.45 -0.86 10.36
CA ASP A 60 25.21 -0.46 11.55
C ASP A 60 24.74 0.91 12.08
N PRO A 61 23.60 0.96 12.83
CA PRO A 61 23.10 2.22 13.36
C PRO A 61 24.04 2.79 14.42
N ASN A 62 24.62 3.95 14.13
CA ASN A 62 25.50 4.69 15.04
C ASN A 62 25.04 6.15 15.15
N TRP A 63 24.83 6.61 16.38
CA TRP A 63 24.28 7.96 16.64
C TRP A 63 25.19 9.08 16.15
N ASP A 64 26.50 9.01 16.42
CA ASP A 64 27.45 10.07 16.05
C ASP A 64 27.58 10.21 14.53
N SER A 65 27.56 9.09 13.81
CA SER A 65 27.51 9.05 12.34
C SER A 65 26.20 9.60 11.80
N PHE A 66 25.08 9.21 12.40
CA PHE A 66 23.76 9.67 12.03
C PHE A 66 23.60 11.20 12.21
N GLU A 67 24.06 11.75 13.35
CA GLU A 67 23.99 13.18 13.65
C GLU A 67 24.73 14.03 12.60
N ARG A 68 25.84 13.50 12.07
CA ARG A 68 26.64 14.14 11.00
C ARG A 68 26.11 13.88 9.59
N GLY A 69 25.08 13.04 9.43
CA GLY A 69 24.59 12.60 8.13
C GLY A 69 25.53 11.63 7.39
N ASP A 70 26.52 11.07 8.09
CA ASP A 70 27.50 10.13 7.55
C ASP A 70 27.05 8.69 7.78
N PHE A 71 25.99 8.29 7.08
CA PHE A 71 25.44 6.94 7.20
C PHE A 71 24.87 6.45 5.87
N LYS A 72 24.84 5.13 5.71
CA LYS A 72 24.12 4.51 4.59
C LYS A 72 22.65 4.38 4.97
N SER A 73 21.77 5.08 4.25
CA SER A 73 20.33 4.91 4.46
C SER A 73 19.82 3.57 3.92
N VAL A 74 18.69 3.10 4.45
CA VAL A 74 17.98 1.92 3.92
C VAL A 74 17.60 2.09 2.45
N THR A 75 17.63 0.98 1.71
CA THR A 75 17.07 0.83 0.37
C THR A 75 15.53 0.79 0.42
N LEU A 76 14.86 0.89 -0.74
CA LEU A 76 13.41 0.72 -0.83
C LEU A 76 12.96 -0.63 -0.25
N ASP A 77 13.61 -1.73 -0.59
CA ASP A 77 13.25 -3.06 -0.09
C ASP A 77 13.43 -3.17 1.43
N GLU A 78 14.56 -2.71 1.97
CA GLU A 78 14.77 -2.65 3.42
C GLU A 78 13.73 -1.75 4.11
N CYS A 79 13.31 -0.66 3.45
CA CYS A 79 12.31 0.26 3.99
C CYS A 79 10.93 -0.40 4.07
N LEU A 80 10.48 -1.05 2.99
CA LEU A 80 9.19 -1.75 2.93
C LEU A 80 9.14 -2.92 3.92
N ASP A 81 10.24 -3.68 4.03
CA ASP A 81 10.36 -4.79 4.99
C ASP A 81 10.28 -4.29 6.44
N ARG A 82 10.97 -3.20 6.78
CA ARG A 82 10.90 -2.59 8.12
C ARG A 82 9.53 -1.98 8.41
N LEU A 83 8.86 -1.39 7.42
CA LEU A 83 7.50 -0.88 7.58
C LEU A 83 6.52 -2.01 7.96
N ALA A 84 6.62 -3.14 7.26
CA ALA A 84 5.80 -4.31 7.56
C ALA A 84 6.14 -4.95 8.92
N LYS A 85 7.42 -5.31 9.14
CA LYS A 85 7.83 -6.16 10.27
C LYS A 85 8.06 -5.42 11.57
N VAL A 86 8.52 -4.17 11.50
CA VAL A 86 8.90 -3.39 12.70
C VAL A 86 7.84 -2.35 13.02
N ALA A 87 7.45 -1.52 12.04
CA ALA A 87 6.43 -0.49 12.24
C ALA A 87 5.00 -1.04 12.22
N ARG A 88 4.82 -2.34 11.92
CA ARG A 88 3.51 -3.02 11.79
C ARG A 88 2.52 -2.24 10.90
N SER A 89 3.05 -1.61 9.85
CA SER A 89 2.32 -0.77 8.93
C SER A 89 2.73 -1.11 7.49
N PRO A 90 2.35 -2.31 7.01
CA PRO A 90 2.74 -2.79 5.69
C PRO A 90 2.19 -1.90 4.58
N VAL A 91 3.01 -1.74 3.54
CA VAL A 91 2.57 -1.19 2.26
C VAL A 91 2.03 -2.34 1.42
N SER A 92 0.92 -2.13 0.73
CA SER A 92 0.24 -3.21 0.02
C SER A 92 1.07 -3.85 -1.08
N ALA A 93 0.67 -5.03 -1.52
CA ALA A 93 1.35 -5.72 -2.62
C ALA A 93 1.31 -4.89 -3.91
N ASP A 94 0.18 -4.22 -4.17
CA ASP A 94 0.02 -3.34 -5.32
C ASP A 94 0.87 -2.07 -5.19
N ASP A 95 0.84 -1.39 -4.02
CA ASP A 95 1.67 -0.23 -3.70
C ASP A 95 3.17 -0.54 -3.79
N THR A 96 3.57 -1.68 -3.24
CA THR A 96 4.93 -2.21 -3.34
C THR A 96 5.33 -2.42 -4.79
N ARG A 97 4.48 -3.05 -5.61
CA ARG A 97 4.73 -3.26 -7.04
C ARG A 97 4.92 -1.92 -7.77
N ARG A 98 4.06 -0.93 -7.51
CA ARG A 98 4.12 0.40 -8.15
C ARG A 98 5.40 1.15 -7.74
N PHE A 99 5.78 1.15 -6.46
CA PHE A 99 7.04 1.77 -6.03
C PHE A 99 8.28 1.06 -6.59
N LYS A 100 8.26 -0.28 -6.71
CA LYS A 100 9.35 -1.04 -7.33
C LYS A 100 9.45 -0.80 -8.83
N GLN A 101 8.33 -0.64 -9.54
CA GLN A 101 8.31 -0.27 -10.95
C GLN A 101 8.95 1.11 -11.15
N LEU A 102 8.57 2.09 -10.34
CA LEU A 102 9.16 3.44 -10.36
C LEU A 102 10.67 3.40 -10.06
N ALA A 103 11.11 2.60 -9.08
CA ALA A 103 12.53 2.41 -8.79
C ALA A 103 13.30 1.83 -9.99
N LYS A 104 12.73 0.83 -10.67
CA LYS A 104 13.30 0.24 -11.89
C LYS A 104 13.37 1.25 -13.03
N HIS A 105 12.31 2.05 -13.21
CA HIS A 105 12.28 3.08 -14.24
C HIS A 105 13.34 4.16 -13.98
N ARG A 106 13.45 4.64 -12.73
CA ARG A 106 14.51 5.57 -12.30
C ARG A 106 15.90 5.01 -12.61
N ASN A 107 16.18 3.75 -12.24
CA ASN A 107 17.46 3.11 -12.55
C ASN A 107 17.72 3.06 -14.06
N LYS A 108 16.71 2.72 -14.85
CA LYS A 108 16.82 2.71 -16.31
C LYS A 108 17.16 4.10 -16.87
N ILE A 109 16.51 5.15 -16.39
CA ILE A 109 16.74 6.54 -16.84
C ILE A 109 18.13 7.06 -16.44
N VAL A 110 18.63 6.67 -15.26
CA VAL A 110 19.96 7.08 -14.78
C VAL A 110 21.06 6.40 -15.60
N HIS A 111 20.90 5.11 -15.92
CA HIS A 111 21.97 4.30 -16.52
C HIS A 111 21.90 4.17 -18.05
N PHE A 112 20.77 4.45 -18.70
CA PHE A 112 20.60 4.33 -20.15
C PHE A 112 20.16 5.66 -20.79
N HIS A 113 20.59 5.88 -22.04
CA HIS A 113 20.10 6.99 -22.86
C HIS A 113 18.61 6.73 -23.19
N HIS A 114 17.70 7.52 -22.62
CA HIS A 114 16.27 7.24 -22.70
C HIS A 114 15.64 7.88 -23.95
N GLU A 115 14.66 7.21 -24.56
CA GLU A 115 13.89 7.67 -25.73
C GLU A 115 12.86 8.77 -25.38
N LEU A 116 13.11 9.59 -24.35
CA LEU A 116 12.23 10.72 -23.99
C LEU A 116 12.34 11.88 -25.00
N ASP A 117 13.42 11.89 -25.79
CA ASP A 117 13.72 12.89 -26.81
C ASP A 117 13.70 12.22 -28.20
N GLY A 118 12.50 12.10 -28.80
CA GLY A 118 12.34 11.44 -30.10
C GLY A 118 10.90 11.42 -30.61
N ALA A 119 10.66 10.72 -31.74
CA ALA A 119 9.33 10.65 -32.38
C ALA A 119 8.21 10.05 -31.50
N LYS A 120 8.57 9.33 -30.42
CA LYS A 120 7.65 8.76 -29.42
C LYS A 120 7.60 9.55 -28.10
N ALA A 121 8.19 10.75 -28.04
CA ALA A 121 8.28 11.54 -26.82
C ALA A 121 6.91 11.81 -26.16
N ALA A 122 5.87 12.08 -26.96
CA ALA A 122 4.52 12.28 -26.44
C ALA A 122 3.96 11.03 -25.74
N GLN A 123 4.08 9.85 -26.36
CA GLN A 123 3.65 8.58 -25.77
C GLN A 123 4.46 8.21 -24.53
N ALA A 124 5.77 8.49 -24.54
CA ALA A 124 6.62 8.27 -23.39
C ALA A 124 6.23 9.19 -22.21
N ARG A 125 5.97 10.48 -22.46
CA ARG A 125 5.46 11.42 -21.44
C ARG A 125 4.12 10.98 -20.87
N GLN A 126 3.22 10.47 -21.71
CA GLN A 126 1.94 9.92 -21.27
C GLN A 126 2.13 8.73 -20.32
N ALA A 127 3.01 7.78 -20.67
CA ALA A 127 3.31 6.64 -19.82
C ALA A 127 3.94 7.05 -18.48
N VAL A 128 4.86 8.03 -18.51
CA VAL A 128 5.45 8.59 -17.29
C VAL A 128 4.38 9.28 -16.45
N ALA A 129 3.51 10.12 -17.04
CA ALA A 129 2.42 10.78 -16.32
C ALA A 129 1.50 9.76 -15.63
N ALA A 130 1.13 8.67 -16.33
CA ALA A 130 0.33 7.59 -15.77
C ALA A 130 1.01 6.93 -14.57
N GLU A 131 2.29 6.57 -14.70
CA GLU A 131 3.09 5.95 -13.63
C GLU A 131 3.19 6.88 -12.40
N LEU A 132 3.51 8.16 -12.60
CA LEU A 132 3.64 9.13 -11.51
C LEU A 132 2.28 9.38 -10.82
N CYS A 133 1.18 9.48 -11.56
CA CYS A 133 -0.17 9.60 -10.99
C CYS A 133 -0.55 8.37 -10.16
N SER A 134 -0.22 7.18 -10.65
CA SER A 134 -0.54 5.93 -9.97
C SER A 134 0.28 5.77 -8.68
N ALA A 135 1.60 6.02 -8.75
CA ALA A 135 2.48 5.98 -7.59
C ALA A 135 2.15 7.09 -6.58
N TRP A 136 1.78 8.29 -7.04
CA TRP A 136 1.33 9.36 -6.13
C TRP A 136 0.06 8.96 -5.39
N ARG A 137 -0.91 8.35 -6.07
CA ARG A 137 -2.17 7.96 -5.42
C ARG A 137 -1.92 7.02 -4.25
N SER A 138 -1.10 5.98 -4.47
CA SER A 138 -0.66 5.07 -3.41
C SER A 138 -0.02 5.80 -2.25
N LEU A 139 0.98 6.64 -2.55
CA LEU A 139 1.68 7.39 -1.51
C LEU A 139 0.73 8.33 -0.76
N PHE A 140 -0.19 9.00 -1.46
CA PHE A 140 -1.14 9.93 -0.85
C PHE A 140 -2.11 9.22 0.11
N VAL A 141 -2.60 8.02 -0.24
CA VAL A 141 -3.41 7.19 0.66
C VAL A 141 -2.62 6.85 1.92
N LEU A 142 -1.39 6.34 1.76
CA LEU A 142 -0.53 6.01 2.90
C LEU A 142 -0.33 7.23 3.80
N LEU A 143 0.04 8.39 3.23
CA LEU A 143 0.32 9.60 4.02
C LEU A 143 -0.92 10.19 4.69
N THR A 144 -2.09 10.12 4.07
CA THR A 144 -3.30 10.81 4.56
C THR A 144 -4.26 9.91 5.34
N GLN A 145 -4.13 8.59 5.21
CA GLN A 145 -4.97 7.62 5.88
C GLN A 145 -4.14 6.75 6.81
N SER A 146 -3.35 5.82 6.27
CA SER A 146 -2.63 4.82 7.05
C SER A 146 -1.61 5.44 8.02
N TRP A 147 -0.99 6.55 7.64
CA TRP A 147 0.03 7.26 8.40
C TRP A 147 -0.41 8.66 8.83
N ALA A 148 -1.73 8.89 8.88
CA ALA A 148 -2.32 10.18 9.22
C ALA A 148 -1.76 10.74 10.54
N ALA A 149 -1.52 9.90 11.55
CA ALA A 149 -0.95 10.33 12.83
C ALA A 149 0.40 11.05 12.70
N VAL A 150 1.23 10.64 11.74
CA VAL A 150 2.55 11.22 11.46
C VAL A 150 2.44 12.44 10.55
N PHE A 151 1.63 12.36 9.50
CA PHE A 151 1.63 13.35 8.41
C PHE A 151 0.50 14.38 8.46
N LYS A 152 -0.45 14.28 9.42
CA LYS A 152 -1.52 15.26 9.63
C LYS A 152 -1.03 16.72 9.70
N PRO A 153 0.11 17.05 10.34
CA PRO A 153 0.64 18.42 10.31
C PRO A 153 0.92 18.96 8.90
N HIS A 154 1.20 18.08 7.93
CA HIS A 154 1.53 18.43 6.55
C HIS A 154 0.36 18.24 5.57
N LEU A 155 -0.85 17.96 6.06
CA LEU A 155 -2.01 17.67 5.21
C LEU A 155 -2.32 18.77 4.19
N ALA A 156 -2.11 20.04 4.55
CA ALA A 156 -2.30 21.16 3.62
C ALA A 156 -1.33 21.08 2.44
N ALA A 157 -0.05 20.81 2.69
CA ALA A 157 0.97 20.66 1.65
C ALA A 157 0.72 19.41 0.79
N LEU A 158 0.28 18.29 1.39
CA LEU A 158 -0.09 17.07 0.66
C LEU A 158 -1.27 17.34 -0.29
N LYS A 159 -2.31 18.05 0.18
CA LYS A 159 -3.46 18.43 -0.65
C LYS A 159 -3.06 19.37 -1.78
N GLU A 160 -2.10 20.25 -1.56
CA GLU A 160 -1.55 21.12 -2.60
C GLU A 160 -0.84 20.29 -3.69
N LEU A 161 0.03 19.34 -3.31
CA LEU A 161 0.66 18.43 -4.28
C LEU A 161 -0.37 17.61 -5.05
N ASP A 162 -1.42 17.09 -4.37
CA ASP A 162 -2.51 16.37 -5.03
C ASP A 162 -3.22 17.21 -6.08
N GLN A 163 -3.49 18.48 -5.77
CA GLN A 163 -4.06 19.41 -6.74
C GLN A 163 -3.10 19.66 -7.91
N GLN A 164 -1.79 19.78 -7.67
CA GLN A 164 -0.82 19.98 -8.75
C GLN A 164 -0.67 18.74 -9.63
N MET A 165 -0.74 17.52 -9.07
CA MET A 165 -0.73 16.26 -9.82
C MET A 165 -1.90 16.16 -10.81
N ARG A 166 -3.02 16.87 -10.58
CA ARG A 166 -4.14 16.91 -11.53
C ARG A 166 -3.77 17.55 -12.87
N LYS A 167 -2.71 18.36 -12.94
CA LYS A 167 -2.19 18.88 -14.22
C LYS A 167 -1.78 17.75 -15.16
N TYR A 168 -1.38 16.59 -14.62
CA TYR A 168 -1.00 15.46 -15.45
C TYR A 168 -2.17 14.85 -16.22
N ARG A 169 -3.42 15.20 -15.86
CA ARG A 169 -4.60 14.87 -16.68
C ARG A 169 -4.47 15.36 -18.11
N GLU A 170 -3.77 16.46 -18.36
CA GLU A 170 -3.58 17.00 -19.71
C GLU A 170 -2.86 15.98 -20.62
N TYR A 171 -1.86 15.26 -20.10
CA TYR A 171 -1.17 14.21 -20.86
C TYR A 171 -2.06 12.98 -21.05
N LEU A 172 -2.84 12.63 -20.03
CA LEU A 172 -3.71 11.45 -20.02
C LEU A 172 -5.01 11.64 -20.80
N GLN A 173 -5.39 12.89 -21.11
CA GLN A 173 -6.62 13.23 -21.82
C GLN A 173 -6.73 12.50 -23.16
N ALA A 174 -5.65 12.42 -23.94
CA ALA A 174 -5.67 11.73 -25.22
C ALA A 174 -5.86 10.21 -25.08
N ILE A 175 -5.35 9.61 -23.99
CA ILE A 175 -5.60 8.18 -23.69
C ILE A 175 -7.08 7.99 -23.36
N TYR A 176 -7.66 8.86 -22.54
CA TYR A 176 -9.08 8.81 -22.19
C TYR A 176 -9.98 9.03 -23.41
N ASP A 177 -9.73 10.08 -24.20
CA ASP A 177 -10.52 10.41 -25.39
C ASP A 177 -10.54 9.26 -26.40
N GLY A 178 -9.42 8.53 -26.54
CA GLY A 178 -9.31 7.37 -27.43
C GLY A 178 -10.18 6.17 -27.04
N GLN A 179 -10.65 6.11 -25.78
CA GLN A 179 -11.48 5.01 -25.27
C GLN A 179 -12.82 5.46 -24.66
N ARG A 180 -13.08 6.76 -24.60
CA ARG A 180 -14.24 7.37 -23.94
C ARG A 180 -15.56 6.75 -24.40
N ASP A 181 -15.76 6.64 -25.70
CA ASP A 181 -17.02 6.14 -26.26
C ASP A 181 -17.20 4.64 -25.94
N ALA A 182 -16.11 3.86 -25.93
CA ALA A 182 -16.13 2.45 -25.52
C ALA A 182 -16.43 2.28 -24.03
N LEU A 183 -15.88 3.14 -23.17
CA LEU A 183 -16.17 3.17 -21.73
C LEU A 183 -17.64 3.54 -21.47
N GLN A 184 -18.17 4.54 -22.20
CA GLN A 184 -19.58 4.91 -22.11
C GLN A 184 -20.50 3.76 -22.56
N GLN A 185 -20.15 3.07 -23.64
CA GLN A 185 -20.90 1.90 -24.11
C GLN A 185 -20.89 0.77 -23.07
N LYS A 186 -19.74 0.47 -22.46
CA LYS A 186 -19.62 -0.52 -21.38
C LYS A 186 -20.47 -0.15 -20.17
N ALA A 187 -20.45 1.12 -19.75
CA ALA A 187 -21.29 1.62 -18.66
C ALA A 187 -22.79 1.47 -18.97
N GLN A 188 -23.21 1.77 -20.21
CA GLN A 188 -24.59 1.55 -20.66
C GLN A 188 -24.99 0.07 -20.71
N GLN A 189 -24.02 -0.83 -20.89
CA GLN A 189 -24.22 -2.28 -20.82
C GLN A 189 -24.25 -2.82 -19.38
N GLY A 190 -24.19 -1.95 -18.37
CA GLY A 190 -24.27 -2.31 -16.96
C GLY A 190 -22.94 -2.59 -16.28
N GLN A 191 -21.80 -2.39 -16.95
CA GLN A 191 -20.50 -2.44 -16.28
C GLN A 191 -20.35 -1.25 -15.32
N ARG A 192 -19.85 -1.49 -14.11
CA ARG A 192 -19.58 -0.44 -13.13
C ARG A 192 -18.30 0.28 -13.54
N ILE A 193 -18.44 1.47 -14.10
CA ILE A 193 -17.34 2.37 -14.42
C ILE A 193 -17.53 3.67 -13.65
N GLN A 194 -16.49 4.11 -12.95
CA GLN A 194 -16.52 5.33 -12.15
C GLN A 194 -15.27 6.19 -12.37
N ALA A 195 -15.26 7.36 -11.73
CA ALA A 195 -14.11 8.24 -11.72
C ALA A 195 -12.94 7.61 -10.94
N CYS A 196 -11.80 7.42 -11.61
CA CYS A 196 -10.60 6.87 -10.97
C CYS A 196 -10.07 7.82 -9.88
N PRO A 197 -9.78 7.34 -8.66
CA PRO A 197 -9.25 8.21 -7.59
C PRO A 197 -7.85 8.77 -7.88
N SER A 198 -7.09 8.15 -8.80
CA SER A 198 -5.74 8.60 -9.20
C SER A 198 -5.79 9.67 -10.31
N CYS A 199 -6.28 9.32 -11.51
CA CYS A 199 -6.31 10.27 -12.63
C CYS A 199 -7.63 11.04 -12.77
N GLY A 200 -8.69 10.58 -12.10
CA GLY A 200 -10.00 11.23 -12.07
C GLY A 200 -10.78 11.26 -13.38
N PHE A 201 -10.44 10.38 -14.33
CA PHE A 201 -11.29 10.11 -15.49
C PHE A 201 -12.29 9.01 -15.17
N ASP A 202 -13.45 8.99 -15.82
CA ASP A 202 -14.45 7.92 -15.73
C ASP A 202 -13.96 6.67 -16.46
N ALA A 203 -12.96 6.03 -15.88
CA ALA A 203 -12.18 4.94 -16.47
C ALA A 203 -11.78 3.88 -15.45
N ASP A 204 -12.28 3.96 -14.21
CA ASP A 204 -12.09 2.94 -13.20
C ASP A 204 -13.13 1.85 -13.37
N HIS A 205 -12.68 0.68 -13.81
CA HIS A 205 -13.48 -0.54 -13.87
C HIS A 205 -13.61 -1.10 -12.46
N VAL A 206 -14.84 -1.33 -12.01
CA VAL A 206 -15.13 -1.88 -10.68
C VAL A 206 -15.77 -3.25 -10.85
N ASP A 207 -14.98 -4.29 -10.57
CA ASP A 207 -15.42 -5.67 -10.65
C ASP A 207 -15.64 -6.21 -9.23
N GLU A 208 -16.85 -6.73 -8.96
CA GLU A 208 -17.14 -7.32 -7.65
C GLU A 208 -16.57 -8.75 -7.59
N ILE A 209 -15.62 -8.98 -6.70
CA ILE A 209 -15.01 -10.30 -6.46
C ILE A 209 -16.02 -11.18 -5.72
N VAL A 210 -16.51 -10.65 -4.60
CA VAL A 210 -17.62 -11.17 -3.80
C VAL A 210 -18.40 -9.99 -3.24
N PRO A 211 -19.67 -10.15 -2.82
CA PRO A 211 -20.47 -9.04 -2.30
C PRO A 211 -19.72 -8.19 -1.26
N GLY A 212 -19.47 -6.92 -1.61
CA GLY A 212 -18.75 -5.97 -0.76
C GLY A 212 -17.23 -5.93 -0.93
N LEU A 213 -16.60 -6.84 -1.69
CA LEU A 213 -15.18 -6.78 -2.04
C LEU A 213 -15.04 -6.51 -3.55
N ASN A 214 -14.41 -5.39 -3.91
CA ASN A 214 -14.31 -4.95 -5.29
C ASN A 214 -12.85 -4.81 -5.73
N GLU A 215 -12.55 -5.25 -6.95
CA GLU A 215 -11.32 -4.91 -7.65
C GLU A 215 -11.54 -3.64 -8.48
N HIS A 216 -10.56 -2.75 -8.44
CA HIS A 216 -10.52 -1.50 -9.18
C HIS A 216 -9.37 -1.53 -10.19
N SER A 217 -9.64 -1.15 -11.43
CA SER A 217 -8.63 -1.09 -12.48
C SER A 217 -8.90 0.06 -13.44
N CYS A 218 -8.01 1.04 -13.46
CA CYS A 218 -8.13 2.21 -14.31
C CYS A 218 -7.45 2.00 -15.67
N SER A 219 -8.21 2.09 -16.76
CA SER A 219 -7.69 1.92 -18.13
C SER A 219 -6.93 3.14 -18.68
N VAL A 220 -6.80 4.23 -17.90
CA VAL A 220 -6.09 5.45 -18.30
C VAL A 220 -4.73 5.58 -17.62
N CYS A 221 -4.68 5.49 -16.29
CA CYS A 221 -3.43 5.62 -15.53
C CYS A 221 -2.88 4.29 -14.98
N ASN A 222 -3.57 3.17 -15.24
CA ASN A 222 -3.22 1.83 -14.73
C ASN A 222 -3.16 1.78 -13.19
N TYR A 223 -3.91 2.65 -12.50
CA TYR A 223 -4.13 2.51 -11.07
C TYR A 223 -4.99 1.27 -10.83
N GLN A 224 -4.56 0.44 -9.89
CA GLN A 224 -5.25 -0.79 -9.49
C GLN A 224 -5.34 -0.80 -7.97
N THR A 225 -6.43 -1.26 -7.40
CA THR A 225 -6.56 -1.46 -5.95
C THR A 225 -7.69 -2.42 -5.67
N THR A 226 -7.73 -3.00 -4.48
CA THR A 226 -8.93 -3.66 -3.96
C THR A 226 -9.59 -2.75 -2.92
N SER A 227 -10.91 -2.77 -2.83
CA SER A 227 -11.67 -2.08 -1.79
C SER A 227 -12.64 -3.03 -1.10
N LEU A 228 -12.77 -2.86 0.22
CA LEU A 228 -13.71 -3.57 1.06
C LEU A 228 -14.77 -2.62 1.59
N GLU A 229 -16.03 -2.84 1.20
CA GLU A 229 -17.21 -2.18 1.72
C GLU A 229 -17.67 -2.88 3.00
N THR A 230 -17.58 -2.15 4.11
CA THR A 230 -17.89 -2.67 5.45
C THR A 230 -18.42 -1.55 6.35
N THR A 231 -18.47 -1.77 7.66
CA THR A 231 -18.75 -0.70 8.63
C THR A 231 -17.58 -0.49 9.58
N CYS A 232 -17.40 0.76 10.01
CA CYS A 232 -16.39 1.10 11.01
C CYS A 232 -16.66 0.34 12.33
N PRO A 233 -15.66 -0.34 12.91
CA PRO A 233 -15.80 -1.02 14.20
C PRO A 233 -16.25 -0.10 15.34
N ALA A 234 -15.78 1.15 15.35
CA ALA A 234 -16.07 2.10 16.42
C ALA A 234 -17.45 2.78 16.32
N CYS A 235 -17.88 3.17 15.11
CA CYS A 235 -19.11 3.98 14.95
C CYS A 235 -20.22 3.30 14.14
N GLY A 236 -19.98 2.11 13.58
CA GLY A 236 -20.97 1.33 12.84
C GLY A 236 -21.41 1.91 11.49
N ARG A 237 -20.91 3.08 11.09
CA ARG A 237 -21.22 3.69 9.78
C ARG A 237 -20.46 2.99 8.65
N ALA A 238 -21.07 2.97 7.47
CA ALA A 238 -20.48 2.40 6.27
C ALA A 238 -19.15 3.10 5.92
N VAL A 239 -18.15 2.29 5.58
CA VAL A 239 -16.81 2.70 5.17
C VAL A 239 -16.34 1.81 4.04
N SER A 240 -15.63 2.41 3.09
CA SER A 240 -14.87 1.71 2.07
C SER A 240 -13.41 1.76 2.47
N ILE A 241 -12.78 0.61 2.61
CA ILE A 241 -11.38 0.48 3.02
C ILE A 241 -10.61 0.04 1.79
N ASP A 242 -9.71 0.89 1.32
CA ASP A 242 -8.75 0.52 0.28
C ASP A 242 -7.72 -0.45 0.87
N ASP A 243 -7.12 -1.25 -0.02
CA ASP A 243 -5.99 -2.17 0.17
C ASP A 243 -5.17 -2.03 1.48
N CYS A 244 -4.69 -3.16 2.03
CA CYS A 244 -4.00 -3.33 3.33
C CYS A 244 -4.84 -3.33 4.61
N GLY A 245 -6.16 -3.06 4.58
CA GLY A 245 -7.02 -3.17 5.76
C GLY A 245 -6.79 -2.10 6.85
N PHE A 246 -5.88 -1.14 6.61
CA PHE A 246 -5.64 0.01 7.47
C PHE A 246 -6.37 1.23 6.92
N ALA A 247 -7.23 1.86 7.73
CA ALA A 247 -7.94 3.07 7.32
C ALA A 247 -8.18 4.03 8.47
N SER A 248 -8.38 5.31 8.15
CA SER A 248 -8.95 6.27 9.09
C SER A 248 -10.42 6.45 8.74
N CYS A 249 -11.31 6.17 9.68
CA CYS A 249 -12.74 6.28 9.46
C CYS A 249 -13.13 7.75 9.14
N PRO A 250 -13.73 8.05 7.98
CA PRO A 250 -14.06 9.42 7.57
C PRO A 250 -15.16 10.08 8.43
N HIS A 251 -15.78 9.28 9.30
CA HIS A 251 -16.95 9.61 10.08
C HIS A 251 -16.62 9.94 11.54
N CYS A 252 -15.59 9.31 12.10
CA CYS A 252 -15.22 9.43 13.51
C CYS A 252 -13.71 9.46 13.76
N ASP A 253 -12.88 9.51 12.71
CA ASP A 253 -11.41 9.52 12.77
C ASP A 253 -10.77 8.33 13.50
N HIS A 254 -11.54 7.26 13.74
CA HIS A 254 -11.01 6.03 14.33
C HIS A 254 -10.04 5.35 13.38
N ALA A 255 -8.86 5.00 13.87
CA ALA A 255 -7.88 4.20 13.14
C ALA A 255 -8.33 2.75 13.14
N ILE A 256 -8.72 2.25 11.98
CA ILE A 256 -9.12 0.87 11.73
C ILE A 256 -7.86 0.07 11.39
N GLU A 257 -7.64 -1.01 12.13
CA GLU A 257 -6.54 -1.96 11.89
C GLU A 257 -7.09 -3.33 11.46
N PRO A 258 -6.31 -4.14 10.70
CA PRO A 258 -6.79 -5.41 10.15
C PRO A 258 -7.35 -6.40 11.18
N THR A 259 -6.74 -6.55 12.36
CA THR A 259 -7.20 -7.49 13.39
C THR A 259 -8.51 -7.02 14.03
N GLU A 260 -8.67 -5.71 14.24
CA GLU A 260 -9.94 -5.12 14.71
C GLU A 260 -11.03 -5.30 13.64
N LEU A 261 -10.68 -5.05 12.37
CA LEU A 261 -11.59 -5.20 11.24
C LEU A 261 -12.04 -6.67 11.07
N ALA A 262 -11.13 -7.63 11.14
CA ALA A 262 -11.43 -9.05 11.10
C ALA A 262 -12.40 -9.43 12.23
N SER A 263 -12.09 -9.02 13.47
CA SER A 263 -12.94 -9.28 14.63
C SER A 263 -14.35 -8.70 14.44
N HIS A 264 -14.45 -7.46 13.95
CA HIS A 264 -15.73 -6.80 13.69
C HIS A 264 -16.55 -7.47 12.58
N ILE A 265 -15.90 -7.97 11.51
CA ILE A 265 -16.57 -8.74 10.46
C ILE A 265 -17.08 -10.07 11.02
N TRP A 266 -16.27 -10.73 11.85
CA TRP A 266 -16.59 -12.03 12.44
C TRP A 266 -17.71 -11.97 13.47
N ASP A 267 -17.67 -11.02 14.41
CA ASP A 267 -18.65 -10.89 15.50
C ASP A 267 -20.08 -10.71 14.95
N ARG A 268 -20.22 -10.12 13.76
CA ARG A 268 -21.51 -9.94 13.08
C ARG A 268 -22.04 -11.20 12.42
N GLN A 269 -21.18 -12.18 12.15
CA GLN A 269 -21.52 -13.49 11.59
C GLN A 269 -21.63 -14.58 12.66
N ALA A 270 -21.01 -14.39 13.83
CA ALA A 270 -20.97 -15.36 14.93
C ALA A 270 -22.29 -15.50 15.74
N SER A 271 -23.42 -14.93 15.29
CA SER A 271 -24.70 -15.06 16.00
C SER A 271 -25.31 -16.48 15.96
N ASP A 272 -24.80 -17.36 15.10
CA ASP A 272 -25.19 -18.77 15.05
C ASP A 272 -24.32 -19.60 16.00
N LYS A 273 -24.95 -20.38 16.89
CA LYS A 273 -24.29 -21.16 17.95
C LYS A 273 -23.22 -22.15 17.46
N ASP A 274 -23.19 -22.46 16.16
CA ASP A 274 -22.22 -23.38 15.55
C ASP A 274 -20.89 -22.70 15.20
N ASN A 275 -20.82 -21.36 15.23
CA ASN A 275 -19.63 -20.62 14.78
C ASN A 275 -18.49 -20.56 15.83
N TRP A 276 -18.76 -20.80 17.12
CA TRP A 276 -17.71 -20.66 18.16
C TRP A 276 -16.62 -21.73 18.08
N GLU A 277 -16.92 -22.89 17.48
CA GLU A 277 -15.97 -24.02 17.32
C GLU A 277 -15.13 -23.93 16.04
N SER A 278 -15.37 -22.93 15.19
CA SER A 278 -14.75 -22.80 13.87
C SER A 278 -13.26 -22.41 13.90
N GLY A 279 -12.76 -21.88 15.04
CA GLY A 279 -11.37 -21.48 15.19
C GLY A 279 -10.98 -20.16 14.50
N TYR A 280 -11.95 -19.37 14.02
CA TYR A 280 -11.71 -18.01 13.51
C TYR A 280 -11.61 -16.97 14.63
N PRO A 281 -10.91 -15.83 14.41
CA PRO A 281 -10.14 -15.48 13.21
C PRO A 281 -8.84 -16.32 13.05
N ALA A 282 -8.56 -16.74 11.81
CA ALA A 282 -7.36 -17.47 11.44
C ALA A 282 -6.21 -16.51 11.07
N HIS A 283 -4.98 -17.02 10.99
CA HIS A 283 -3.83 -16.24 10.50
C HIS A 283 -3.67 -16.33 8.98
N CYS A 284 -3.01 -15.36 8.36
CA CYS A 284 -2.78 -15.31 6.91
C CYS A 284 -1.32 -15.62 6.58
N ALA A 285 -1.05 -16.71 5.86
CA ALA A 285 0.31 -17.07 5.43
C ALA A 285 0.86 -16.17 4.31
N ASP A 286 0.01 -15.52 3.50
CA ASP A 286 0.49 -14.68 2.39
C ASP A 286 1.02 -13.32 2.83
N CYS A 287 0.50 -12.78 3.93
CA CYS A 287 0.89 -11.45 4.43
C CYS A 287 1.42 -11.49 5.86
N ASP A 288 1.68 -12.68 6.41
CA ASP A 288 2.05 -12.90 7.82
C ASP A 288 1.06 -12.24 8.80
N GLY A 289 -0.22 -12.21 8.44
CA GLY A 289 -1.27 -11.52 9.19
C GLY A 289 -1.73 -12.31 10.40
N TYR A 290 -1.63 -11.74 11.60
CA TYR A 290 -2.07 -12.40 12.83
C TYR A 290 -3.57 -12.18 13.08
N GLN A 291 -4.37 -13.27 13.07
CA GLN A 291 -5.81 -13.24 13.34
C GLN A 291 -6.57 -12.26 12.43
N THR A 292 -6.23 -12.27 11.15
CA THR A 292 -6.81 -11.36 10.14
C THR A 292 -7.76 -12.06 9.18
N VAL A 293 -7.89 -13.39 9.24
CA VAL A 293 -8.65 -14.16 8.26
C VAL A 293 -10.00 -14.59 8.85
N VAL A 294 -11.09 -14.29 8.14
CA VAL A 294 -12.47 -14.54 8.59
C VAL A 294 -13.38 -14.91 7.43
N PRO A 295 -14.46 -15.68 7.65
CA PRO A 295 -15.50 -15.89 6.65
C PRO A 295 -16.10 -14.54 6.20
N PHE A 296 -16.37 -14.41 4.91
CA PHE A 296 -16.91 -13.20 4.32
C PHE A 296 -17.64 -13.53 3.01
N ALA A 297 -18.92 -13.16 2.91
CA ALA A 297 -19.71 -13.25 1.68
C ALA A 297 -19.65 -14.61 0.93
N GLY A 298 -19.59 -15.72 1.67
CA GLY A 298 -19.54 -17.08 1.11
C GLY A 298 -18.14 -17.57 0.70
N THR A 299 -17.10 -16.82 1.03
CA THR A 299 -15.68 -17.20 0.95
C THR A 299 -14.99 -16.91 2.29
N VAL A 300 -13.67 -16.98 2.33
CA VAL A 300 -12.85 -16.57 3.47
C VAL A 300 -11.94 -15.42 3.03
N LEU A 301 -11.87 -14.34 3.82
CA LEU A 301 -11.18 -13.10 3.50
C LEU A 301 -10.11 -12.80 4.54
N CYS A 302 -8.90 -12.43 4.10
CA CYS A 302 -7.95 -11.75 4.95
C CYS A 302 -8.26 -10.24 5.02
N ALA A 303 -8.64 -9.74 6.19
CA ALA A 303 -8.89 -8.32 6.45
C ALA A 303 -7.64 -7.43 6.37
N SER A 304 -6.44 -8.01 6.19
CA SER A 304 -5.20 -7.26 5.95
C SER A 304 -4.89 -7.16 4.46
N CYS A 305 -4.63 -8.27 3.77
CA CYS A 305 -4.23 -8.21 2.35
C CYS A 305 -5.39 -8.33 1.35
N PHE A 306 -6.62 -8.47 1.83
CA PHE A 306 -7.84 -8.67 1.02
C PHE A 306 -7.83 -9.87 0.07
N LYS A 307 -6.88 -10.78 0.24
CA LYS A 307 -6.90 -12.07 -0.46
C LYS A 307 -8.07 -12.92 0.04
N THR A 308 -8.74 -13.56 -0.90
CA THR A 308 -9.78 -14.56 -0.65
C THR A 308 -9.18 -15.96 -0.67
N PHE A 309 -9.74 -16.86 0.15
CA PHE A 309 -9.35 -18.26 0.27
C PHE A 309 -10.59 -19.15 0.17
N ASP A 310 -10.41 -20.34 -0.38
CA ASP A 310 -11.38 -21.41 -0.23
C ASP A 310 -11.36 -21.94 1.21
N GLU A 311 -12.49 -22.39 1.74
CA GLU A 311 -12.56 -22.96 3.10
C GLU A 311 -11.60 -24.16 3.29
N THR A 312 -11.29 -24.89 2.22
CA THR A 312 -10.34 -26.01 2.24
C THR A 312 -8.89 -25.59 2.45
N GLU A 313 -8.57 -24.32 2.22
CA GLU A 313 -7.24 -23.74 2.48
C GLU A 313 -7.08 -23.30 3.94
N ILE A 314 -8.12 -23.41 4.75
CA ILE A 314 -8.09 -23.06 6.17
C ILE A 314 -7.77 -24.30 6.98
N GLN A 315 -6.53 -24.38 7.46
CA GLN A 315 -5.96 -25.57 8.09
C GLN A 315 -5.45 -25.26 9.49
N GLN A 316 -5.39 -26.27 10.36
CA GLN A 316 -4.80 -26.15 11.69
C GLN A 316 -3.28 -26.33 11.61
N CYS A 317 -2.54 -25.47 12.31
CA CYS A 317 -1.13 -25.67 12.52
C CYS A 317 -0.90 -26.95 13.34
N GLY A 318 -0.04 -27.85 12.86
CA GLY A 318 0.28 -29.10 13.55
C GLY A 318 0.93 -28.89 14.91
N TRP A 319 1.58 -27.75 15.16
CA TRP A 319 2.25 -27.44 16.43
C TRP A 319 1.36 -26.68 17.43
N CYS A 320 0.87 -25.48 17.08
CA CYS A 320 0.07 -24.66 18.00
C CYS A 320 -1.44 -24.91 17.91
N SER A 321 -1.89 -25.68 16.92
CA SER A 321 -3.31 -25.96 16.64
C SER A 321 -4.18 -24.75 16.25
N ASP A 322 -3.58 -23.56 16.08
CA ASP A 322 -4.30 -22.38 15.58
C ASP A 322 -4.66 -22.53 14.09
N MET A 323 -5.76 -21.90 13.69
CA MET A 323 -6.22 -21.89 12.29
C MET A 323 -5.37 -20.92 11.46
N ASN A 324 -5.00 -21.37 10.26
CA ASN A 324 -4.18 -20.63 9.30
C ASN A 324 -4.77 -20.78 7.90
N ALA A 325 -4.75 -19.69 7.14
CA ALA A 325 -5.04 -19.70 5.71
C ALA A 325 -3.74 -19.95 4.95
N GLY A 326 -3.68 -21.08 4.24
CA GLY A 326 -2.52 -21.54 3.50
C GLY A 326 -2.13 -22.98 3.84
N ASP A 327 -1.04 -23.43 3.23
CA ASP A 327 -0.54 -24.79 3.36
C ASP A 327 0.12 -25.04 4.73
N MET A 328 -0.36 -26.05 5.46
CA MET A 328 0.14 -26.45 6.78
C MET A 328 0.85 -27.81 6.80
N GLU A 329 1.23 -28.40 5.65
CA GLU A 329 1.78 -29.76 5.53
C GLU A 329 2.98 -30.04 6.48
N ASP A 330 3.85 -29.06 6.72
CA ASP A 330 5.05 -29.19 7.59
C ASP A 330 4.98 -28.34 8.88
N SER A 331 3.81 -27.81 9.21
CA SER A 331 3.64 -26.83 10.29
C SER A 331 3.92 -27.35 11.71
N PHE A 332 3.95 -28.66 11.93
CA PHE A 332 4.42 -29.24 13.20
C PHE A 332 5.92 -28.96 13.42
N TRP A 333 6.72 -29.04 12.36
CA TRP A 333 8.16 -28.82 12.43
C TRP A 333 8.51 -27.35 12.27
N ALA A 334 8.04 -26.72 11.19
CA ALA A 334 8.38 -25.34 10.81
C ALA A 334 7.55 -24.27 11.55
N GLY A 335 6.41 -24.65 12.12
CA GLY A 335 5.46 -23.72 12.72
C GLY A 335 4.53 -23.07 11.70
N CYS A 336 3.88 -22.00 12.12
CA CYS A 336 3.04 -21.15 11.27
C CYS A 336 3.44 -19.68 11.50
N VAL A 337 2.66 -18.73 10.98
CA VAL A 337 2.99 -17.30 11.16
C VAL A 337 2.94 -16.84 12.63
N ALA A 338 2.29 -17.61 13.52
CA ALA A 338 2.17 -17.32 14.94
C ALA A 338 3.11 -18.14 15.84
N CYS A 339 3.82 -19.15 15.32
CA CYS A 339 4.71 -19.98 16.13
C CYS A 339 5.90 -20.53 15.34
N GLU A 340 7.01 -20.82 16.01
CA GLU A 340 8.23 -21.35 15.38
C GLU A 340 8.24 -22.88 15.21
N GLY A 341 7.11 -23.55 15.49
CA GLY A 341 7.01 -25.01 15.45
C GLY A 341 7.87 -25.70 16.51
N SER A 342 8.00 -27.02 16.37
CA SER A 342 8.90 -27.80 17.23
C SER A 342 10.37 -27.42 17.02
N ALA A 343 10.77 -27.02 15.81
CA ALA A 343 12.15 -26.66 15.50
C ALA A 343 12.66 -25.47 16.31
N GLY A 344 11.89 -24.37 16.37
CA GLY A 344 12.24 -23.22 17.20
C GLY A 344 12.27 -23.55 18.69
N HIS A 345 11.25 -24.28 19.16
CA HIS A 345 11.15 -24.64 20.58
C HIS A 345 12.25 -25.59 21.09
N HIS A 346 12.83 -26.43 20.22
CA HIS A 346 13.96 -27.27 20.57
C HIS A 346 15.31 -26.55 20.47
N ARG A 347 15.43 -25.53 19.59
CA ARG A 347 16.63 -24.69 19.51
C ARG A 347 16.91 -23.97 20.82
N ASP A 348 15.88 -23.48 21.49
CA ASP A 348 15.99 -22.72 22.74
C ASP A 348 16.23 -23.61 23.99
N LYS A 349 16.27 -24.94 23.84
CA LYS A 349 16.54 -25.89 24.94
C LYS A 349 17.97 -26.42 24.95
N ASP A 350 18.72 -26.17 23.88
CA ASP A 350 20.11 -26.59 23.73
C ASP A 350 21.11 -25.44 24.01
N ASP A 351 20.60 -24.26 24.41
CA ASP A 351 21.32 -23.15 25.07
C ASP A 351 21.04 -23.16 26.59
#